data_AF-A0A4V1KRX2-F1
#
_entry.id   AF-A0A4V1KRX2-F1
#
_cell.length_a   1.000
_cell.length_b   1.000
_cell.length_c   1.000
_cell.angle_alpha   90.00
_cell.angle_beta   90.00
_cell.angle_gamma   90.00
#
_symmetry.space_group_name_H-M   'P 1'
#
loop_
_entity.id
_entity.type
_entity.pdbx_description
1 polymer ?
#
loop_
_entity_poly.entity_id
_entity_poly.type
_entity_poly.pdbx_seq_one_letter_code
_entity_poly.pdbx_strand_id
1 'polypeptide(L)'
;MNYIGSKHKLSEWLLSNIKAVSGDDLSDQIFCDLFAGTGSVGKIFKPLVKHVIANDLEYYSYVLNRNYIGNNTALEADFYIEKLNTLTAIEGFIFNNYSENGSSNRLYFSSDNGKKIDAIRAQIEQWFTKKKINEDLYFFLLASLLESADKVANTASVYGAYLKKLKKSAQKELKIQPANFKITADEHSVYNQDSNSLIADIEGDILYLDPPYNARQYGANYHVLNTIAKKDTFVPKGKTGLRTYSKSAFCSKVKVAESFEKLIETAQFKTIFLSYNNEGLMPAETVKSIMQRYGKYDLVTKEYQRFKADKTESRNHKATATTEYLHVLEK
;
A
#
# COMPACT_ATOMS: atom_id res chain seq x y z
N MET A 1 -3.94 -6.22 -5.12
CA MET A 1 -4.26 -6.50 -3.70
C MET A 1 -5.49 -5.70 -3.28
N ASN A 2 -6.33 -6.21 -2.37
CA ASN A 2 -7.40 -5.39 -1.79
C ASN A 2 -6.79 -4.31 -0.88
N TYR A 3 -7.16 -3.05 -1.09
CA TYR A 3 -6.60 -1.93 -0.34
C TYR A 3 -7.65 -0.84 -0.13
N ILE A 4 -7.88 -0.48 1.14
CA ILE A 4 -8.73 0.64 1.55
C ILE A 4 -8.15 1.92 0.93
N GLY A 5 -9.00 2.69 0.26
CA GLY A 5 -8.59 3.97 -0.32
C GLY A 5 -7.86 3.88 -1.66
N SER A 6 -7.70 2.69 -2.26
CA SER A 6 -7.00 2.54 -3.54
C SER A 6 -7.54 3.48 -4.62
N LYS A 7 -6.62 4.23 -5.25
CA LYS A 7 -6.91 5.20 -6.31
C LYS A 7 -6.96 4.60 -7.71
N HIS A 8 -7.00 3.27 -7.85
CA HIS A 8 -7.04 2.62 -9.15
C HIS A 8 -8.15 3.17 -10.08
N LYS A 9 -9.35 3.44 -9.55
CA LYS A 9 -10.47 4.00 -10.34
C LYS A 9 -10.37 5.51 -10.60
N LEU A 10 -9.50 6.21 -9.87
CA LEU A 10 -9.28 7.66 -9.99
C LEU A 10 -7.99 7.98 -10.75
N SER A 11 -7.19 6.97 -11.07
CA SER A 11 -5.88 7.08 -11.72
C SER A 11 -5.85 7.99 -12.96
N GLU A 12 -6.72 7.76 -13.94
CA GLU A 12 -6.77 8.57 -15.16
C GLU A 12 -7.14 10.03 -14.87
N TRP A 13 -8.02 10.25 -13.90
CA TRP A 13 -8.40 11.60 -13.49
C TRP A 13 -7.28 12.30 -12.74
N LEU A 14 -6.58 11.61 -11.83
CA LEU A 14 -5.39 12.14 -11.16
C LEU A 14 -4.31 12.50 -12.16
N LEU A 15 -4.00 11.60 -13.10
CA LEU A 15 -3.01 11.83 -14.15
C LEU A 15 -3.36 13.07 -15.00
N SER A 16 -4.61 13.18 -15.44
CA SER A 16 -5.06 14.30 -16.27
C SER A 16 -4.95 15.64 -15.55
N ASN A 17 -5.34 15.71 -14.27
CA ASN A 17 -5.28 16.96 -13.50
C ASN A 17 -3.86 17.32 -13.09
N ILE A 18 -3.02 16.34 -12.78
CA ILE A 18 -1.60 16.60 -12.48
C ILE A 18 -0.90 17.16 -13.73
N LYS A 19 -1.13 16.58 -14.92
CA LYS A 19 -0.61 17.15 -16.18
C LYS A 19 -1.14 18.54 -16.48
N ALA A 20 -2.42 18.80 -16.22
CA ALA A 20 -3.03 20.11 -16.48
C ALA A 20 -2.36 21.25 -15.69
N VAL A 21 -1.78 20.95 -14.52
CA VAL A 21 -1.09 21.94 -13.66
C VAL A 21 0.42 21.89 -13.87
N SER A 22 1.01 20.70 -13.95
CA SER A 22 2.46 20.50 -13.97
C SER A 22 3.06 20.41 -15.39
N GLY A 23 2.24 20.46 -16.44
CA GLY A 23 2.65 20.32 -17.84
C GLY A 23 2.34 18.94 -18.44
N ASP A 24 2.18 18.89 -19.76
CA ASP A 24 1.88 17.63 -20.46
C ASP A 24 3.07 16.66 -20.52
N ASP A 25 4.28 17.22 -20.64
CA ASP A 25 5.54 16.49 -20.58
C ASP A 25 6.10 16.53 -19.15
N LEU A 26 6.21 15.34 -18.56
CA LEU A 26 6.70 15.17 -17.19
C LEU A 26 8.08 14.50 -17.18
N SER A 27 8.70 14.24 -18.35
CA SER A 27 9.87 13.34 -18.46
C SER A 27 11.08 13.80 -17.67
N ASP A 28 11.20 15.10 -17.39
CA ASP A 28 12.30 15.68 -16.60
C ASP A 28 11.95 15.88 -15.12
N GLN A 29 10.72 15.57 -14.71
CA GLN A 29 10.21 15.87 -13.38
C GLN A 29 10.48 14.76 -12.35
N ILE A 30 10.60 15.17 -11.10
CA ILE A 30 10.64 14.30 -9.93
C ILE A 30 9.24 14.25 -9.30
N PHE A 31 8.65 13.06 -9.26
CA PHE A 31 7.33 12.80 -8.69
C PHE A 31 7.44 12.02 -7.38
N CYS A 32 6.86 12.52 -6.30
CA CYS A 32 6.84 11.85 -5.00
C CYS A 32 5.42 11.36 -4.64
N ASP A 33 5.24 10.05 -4.47
CA ASP A 33 4.07 9.41 -3.87
C ASP A 33 4.37 9.10 -2.39
N LEU A 34 4.08 10.05 -1.51
CA LEU A 34 4.54 10.02 -0.11
C LEU A 34 3.76 9.03 0.78
N PHE A 35 2.55 8.66 0.34
CA PHE A 35 1.64 7.71 0.98
C PHE A 35 1.27 6.59 0.00
N ALA A 36 2.29 5.93 -0.55
CA ALA A 36 2.18 5.13 -1.77
C ALA A 36 1.21 3.95 -1.67
N GLY A 37 0.99 3.38 -0.47
CA GLY A 37 0.18 2.19 -0.30
C GLY A 37 0.62 1.09 -1.27
N THR A 38 -0.30 0.51 -2.02
CA THR A 38 0.05 -0.53 -3.00
C THR A 38 0.86 -0.05 -4.22
N GLY A 39 1.22 1.23 -4.29
CA GLY A 39 1.95 1.84 -5.40
C GLY A 39 1.07 2.14 -6.62
N SER A 40 -0.26 2.21 -6.45
CA SER A 40 -1.17 2.33 -7.59
C SER A 40 -1.01 3.63 -8.37
N VAL A 41 -0.62 4.73 -7.70
CA VAL A 41 -0.38 6.03 -8.36
C VAL A 41 1.05 6.09 -8.87
N GLY A 42 2.06 5.84 -8.02
CA GLY A 42 3.46 5.78 -8.45
C GLY A 42 3.72 4.94 -9.71
N LYS A 43 3.07 3.76 -9.87
CA LYS A 43 3.21 2.89 -11.06
C LYS A 43 2.78 3.54 -12.38
N ILE A 44 1.88 4.52 -12.30
CA ILE A 44 1.33 5.22 -13.46
C ILE A 44 2.30 6.30 -13.90
N PHE A 45 2.87 7.02 -12.94
CA PHE A 45 3.85 8.08 -13.17
C PHE A 45 5.23 7.54 -13.51
N LYS A 46 5.60 6.36 -13.02
CA LYS A 46 6.92 5.75 -13.24
C LYS A 46 7.48 5.85 -14.67
N PRO A 47 6.75 5.48 -15.74
CA PRO A 47 7.27 5.60 -17.11
C PRO A 47 7.12 7.02 -17.72
N LEU A 48 6.56 7.98 -16.99
CA LEU A 48 6.25 9.32 -17.47
C LEU A 48 7.18 10.39 -16.90
N VAL A 49 7.95 10.05 -15.87
CA VAL A 49 8.76 11.00 -15.09
C VAL A 49 10.20 10.52 -15.00
N LYS A 50 11.13 11.45 -14.76
CA LYS A 50 12.55 11.16 -14.56
C LYS A 50 12.79 10.29 -13.34
N HIS A 51 12.10 10.60 -12.25
CA HIS A 51 12.33 9.90 -10.98
C HIS A 51 11.03 9.83 -10.17
N VAL A 52 10.73 8.63 -9.66
CA VAL A 52 9.69 8.44 -8.66
C VAL A 52 10.33 8.26 -7.31
N ILE A 53 9.87 9.03 -6.34
CA ILE A 53 10.08 8.81 -4.92
C ILE A 53 8.79 8.18 -4.37
N ALA A 54 8.87 7.00 -3.77
CA ALA A 54 7.73 6.36 -3.12
C ALA A 54 8.01 6.14 -1.64
N ASN A 55 7.03 6.39 -0.78
CA ASN A 55 7.14 6.12 0.65
C ASN A 55 5.87 5.50 1.21
N ASP A 56 6.01 4.65 2.22
CA ASP A 56 4.90 4.25 3.07
C ASP A 56 5.42 3.83 4.45
N LEU A 57 4.61 4.01 5.49
CA LEU A 57 4.95 3.60 6.85
C LEU A 57 4.90 2.07 7.03
N GLU A 58 4.03 1.38 6.30
CA GLU A 58 3.83 -0.06 6.46
C GLU A 58 4.84 -0.87 5.63
N TYR A 59 5.50 -1.85 6.26
CA TYR A 59 6.59 -2.59 5.60
C TYR A 59 6.11 -3.44 4.41
N TYR A 60 4.91 -4.03 4.47
CA TYR A 60 4.36 -4.74 3.30
C TYR A 60 4.15 -3.77 2.11
N SER A 61 3.80 -2.52 2.39
CA SER A 61 3.61 -1.48 1.40
C SER A 61 4.96 -1.09 0.77
N TYR A 62 5.98 -0.91 1.60
CA TYR A 62 7.36 -0.76 1.15
C TYR A 62 7.84 -1.91 0.26
N VAL A 63 7.61 -3.17 0.63
CA VAL A 63 7.96 -4.35 -0.19
C VAL A 63 7.33 -4.28 -1.57
N LEU A 64 6.04 -3.92 -1.65
CA LEU A 64 5.33 -3.79 -2.93
C LEU A 64 5.95 -2.67 -3.77
N ASN A 65 6.25 -1.51 -3.17
CA ASN A 65 6.84 -0.38 -3.89
C ASN A 65 8.30 -0.65 -4.27
N ARG A 66 9.08 -1.38 -3.47
CA ARG A 66 10.44 -1.79 -3.86
C ARG A 66 10.43 -2.58 -5.15
N ASN A 67 9.43 -3.44 -5.35
CA ASN A 67 9.25 -4.13 -6.61
C ASN A 67 8.65 -3.24 -7.70
N TYR A 68 7.52 -2.58 -7.45
CA TYR A 68 6.78 -1.89 -8.52
C TYR A 68 7.44 -0.60 -9.00
N ILE A 69 8.08 0.12 -8.07
CA ILE A 69 8.73 1.40 -8.31
C ILE A 69 10.23 1.20 -8.38
N GLY A 70 10.84 0.59 -7.36
CA GLY A 70 12.29 0.45 -7.27
C GLY A 70 12.91 -0.39 -8.40
N ASN A 71 12.37 -1.59 -8.68
CA ASN A 71 12.91 -2.41 -9.77
C ASN A 71 12.61 -1.77 -11.12
N ASN A 72 13.62 -1.52 -11.95
CA ASN A 72 13.49 -0.86 -13.25
C ASN A 72 14.08 -1.69 -14.41
N THR A 73 14.80 -2.77 -14.13
CA THR A 73 15.43 -3.65 -15.13
C THR A 73 14.79 -5.03 -15.15
N ALA A 74 14.96 -5.78 -16.26
CA ALA A 74 14.42 -7.14 -16.37
C ALA A 74 15.06 -8.09 -15.34
N LEU A 75 14.27 -8.99 -14.76
CA LEU A 75 14.72 -10.00 -13.80
C LEU A 75 14.50 -11.41 -14.33
N GLU A 76 15.50 -12.27 -14.17
CA GLU A 76 15.39 -13.72 -14.43
C GLU A 76 14.66 -14.42 -13.28
N ALA A 77 13.33 -14.30 -13.25
CA ALA A 77 12.52 -14.76 -12.11
C ALA A 77 11.77 -16.08 -12.35
N ASP A 78 11.65 -16.54 -13.59
CA ASP A 78 10.78 -17.67 -13.96
C ASP A 78 11.12 -18.95 -13.19
N PHE A 79 12.41 -19.34 -13.18
CA PHE A 79 12.89 -20.49 -12.41
C PHE A 79 12.49 -20.42 -10.93
N TYR A 80 12.60 -19.25 -10.32
CA TYR A 80 12.29 -19.07 -8.91
C TYR A 80 10.78 -19.16 -8.65
N ILE A 81 9.95 -18.54 -9.50
CA ILE A 81 8.49 -18.62 -9.40
C ILE A 81 8.00 -20.06 -9.55
N GLU A 82 8.50 -20.80 -10.54
CA GLU A 82 8.20 -22.22 -10.72
C GLU A 82 8.63 -23.03 -9.49
N LYS A 83 9.86 -22.79 -9.01
CA LYS A 83 10.37 -23.49 -7.83
C LYS A 83 9.50 -23.25 -6.60
N LEU A 84 9.09 -22.01 -6.33
CA LEU A 84 8.20 -21.68 -5.20
C LEU A 84 6.85 -22.42 -5.28
N ASN A 85 6.29 -22.54 -6.48
CA ASN A 85 5.02 -23.25 -6.70
C ASN A 85 5.14 -24.76 -6.45
N THR A 86 6.32 -25.36 -6.64
CA THR A 86 6.56 -26.80 -6.41
C THR A 86 6.98 -27.17 -4.98
N LEU A 87 7.21 -26.20 -4.09
CA LEU A 87 7.69 -26.47 -2.73
C LEU A 87 6.71 -27.34 -1.93
N THR A 88 7.24 -28.33 -1.22
CA THR A 88 6.49 -29.02 -0.17
C THR A 88 6.16 -28.03 0.95
N ALA A 89 4.90 -28.02 1.37
CA ALA A 89 4.43 -27.14 2.43
C ALA A 89 5.05 -27.52 3.78
N ILE A 90 5.30 -26.55 4.65
CA ILE A 90 5.88 -26.76 5.99
C ILE A 90 5.05 -26.06 7.05
N GLU A 91 5.04 -26.57 8.26
CA GLU A 91 4.38 -25.90 9.38
C GLU A 91 5.31 -24.83 9.96
N GLY A 92 4.87 -23.57 9.95
CA GLY A 92 5.63 -22.46 10.49
C GLY A 92 4.74 -21.44 11.20
N PHE A 93 5.21 -20.19 11.24
CA PHE A 93 4.57 -19.14 12.03
C PHE A 93 3.20 -18.76 11.47
N ILE A 94 3.04 -18.73 10.14
CA ILE A 94 1.78 -18.36 9.48
C ILE A 94 0.73 -19.47 9.66
N PHE A 95 1.13 -20.73 9.49
CA PHE A 95 0.25 -21.87 9.77
C PHE A 95 -0.25 -21.82 11.22
N ASN A 96 0.67 -21.78 12.19
CA ASN A 96 0.32 -21.88 13.61
C ASN A 96 -0.54 -20.71 14.12
N ASN A 97 -0.32 -19.50 13.62
CA ASN A 97 -0.96 -18.31 14.18
C ASN A 97 -2.12 -17.75 13.35
N TYR A 98 -2.15 -18.03 12.04
CA TYR A 98 -3.04 -17.37 11.08
C TYR A 98 -3.72 -18.33 10.11
N SER A 99 -3.75 -19.63 10.41
CA SER A 99 -4.38 -20.61 9.53
C SER A 99 -5.34 -21.54 10.27
N GLU A 100 -6.26 -22.13 9.51
CA GLU A 100 -7.10 -23.24 9.94
C GLU A 100 -6.22 -24.40 10.45
N ASN A 101 -6.63 -25.05 11.55
CA ASN A 101 -5.91 -26.14 12.23
C ASN A 101 -4.52 -25.78 12.80
N GLY A 102 -4.08 -24.52 12.70
CA GLY A 102 -2.94 -24.03 13.46
C GLY A 102 -3.28 -23.87 14.95
N SER A 103 -2.25 -23.75 15.80
CA SER A 103 -2.42 -23.65 17.26
C SER A 103 -3.37 -22.54 17.72
N SER A 104 -3.41 -21.42 17.01
CA SER A 104 -4.33 -20.30 17.31
C SER A 104 -5.67 -20.37 16.56
N ASN A 105 -5.78 -21.24 15.55
CA ASN A 105 -6.95 -21.44 14.70
C ASN A 105 -7.61 -20.13 14.22
N ARG A 106 -6.81 -19.17 13.74
CA ARG A 106 -7.31 -17.95 13.11
C ARG A 106 -7.45 -18.21 11.63
N LEU A 107 -8.67 -18.30 11.13
CA LEU A 107 -8.94 -18.68 9.74
C LEU A 107 -8.64 -17.53 8.77
N TYR A 108 -7.45 -16.95 8.76
CA TYR A 108 -7.02 -16.04 7.67
C TYR A 108 -6.64 -16.84 6.42
N PHE A 109 -6.10 -18.05 6.59
CA PHE A 109 -5.78 -18.96 5.50
C PHE A 109 -6.30 -20.38 5.82
N SER A 110 -6.47 -21.21 4.78
CA SER A 110 -6.60 -22.65 4.98
C SER A 110 -5.31 -23.24 5.55
N SER A 111 -5.38 -24.44 6.12
CA SER A 111 -4.19 -25.17 6.59
C SER A 111 -3.11 -25.22 5.51
N ASP A 112 -3.48 -25.65 4.30
CA ASP A 112 -2.53 -25.85 3.20
C ASP A 112 -1.91 -24.54 2.73
N ASN A 113 -2.72 -23.48 2.62
CA ASN A 113 -2.22 -22.17 2.21
C ASN A 113 -1.29 -21.57 3.27
N GLY A 114 -1.61 -21.72 4.55
CA GLY A 114 -0.74 -21.31 5.65
C GLY A 114 0.64 -21.97 5.58
N LYS A 115 0.66 -23.30 5.45
CA LYS A 115 1.89 -24.08 5.35
C LYS A 115 2.68 -23.77 4.07
N LYS A 116 1.98 -23.47 2.97
CA LYS A 116 2.60 -23.07 1.71
C LYS A 116 3.26 -21.69 1.81
N ILE A 117 2.61 -20.72 2.48
CA ILE A 117 3.19 -19.40 2.75
C ILE A 117 4.47 -19.54 3.58
N ASP A 118 4.46 -20.36 4.64
CA ASP A 118 5.64 -20.61 5.48
C ASP A 118 6.80 -21.19 4.65
N ALA A 119 6.54 -22.20 3.81
CA ALA A 119 7.55 -22.82 2.95
C ALA A 119 8.17 -21.82 1.97
N ILE A 120 7.32 -21.04 1.29
CA ILE A 120 7.75 -20.06 0.29
C ILE A 120 8.55 -18.96 0.95
N ARG A 121 8.07 -18.39 2.06
CA ARG A 121 8.78 -17.31 2.75
C ARG A 121 10.13 -17.79 3.30
N ALA A 122 10.21 -19.00 3.82
CA ALA A 122 11.47 -19.62 4.23
C ALA A 122 12.45 -19.79 3.07
N GLN A 123 11.96 -20.24 1.91
CA GLN A 123 12.78 -20.44 0.71
C GLN A 123 13.34 -19.13 0.15
N ILE A 124 12.51 -18.07 0.07
CA ILE A 124 12.92 -16.73 -0.36
C ILE A 124 14.04 -16.21 0.56
N GLU A 125 13.89 -16.35 1.88
CA GLU A 125 14.93 -15.94 2.84
C GLU A 125 16.21 -16.74 2.65
N GLN A 126 16.09 -18.05 2.44
CA GLN A 126 17.25 -18.91 2.28
C GLN A 126 18.03 -18.55 1.02
N TRP A 127 17.36 -18.23 -0.09
CA TRP A 127 18.03 -17.77 -1.30
C TRP A 127 18.76 -16.45 -1.09
N PHE A 128 18.12 -15.49 -0.42
CA PHE A 128 18.72 -14.18 -0.17
C PHE A 128 19.91 -14.25 0.78
N THR A 129 19.76 -14.90 1.93
CA THR A 129 20.84 -15.07 2.93
C THR A 129 22.04 -15.86 2.40
N LYS A 130 21.80 -16.83 1.50
CA LYS A 130 22.87 -17.56 0.79
C LYS A 130 23.39 -16.84 -0.45
N LYS A 131 22.99 -15.59 -0.70
CA LYS A 131 23.38 -14.76 -1.85
C LYS A 131 23.11 -15.43 -3.21
N LYS A 132 22.06 -16.25 -3.29
CA LYS A 132 21.58 -16.87 -4.55
C LYS A 132 20.65 -15.96 -5.36
N ILE A 133 20.13 -14.91 -4.73
CA ILE A 133 19.34 -13.85 -5.36
C ILE A 133 19.82 -12.52 -4.79
N ASN A 134 19.72 -11.46 -5.59
CA ASN A 134 19.98 -10.09 -5.14
C ASN A 134 18.74 -9.48 -4.47
N GLU A 135 18.85 -8.23 -4.05
CA GLU A 135 17.77 -7.50 -3.36
C GLU A 135 16.53 -7.30 -4.26
N ASP A 136 16.72 -6.95 -5.53
CA ASP A 136 15.61 -6.68 -6.45
C ASP A 136 14.77 -7.93 -6.73
N LEU A 137 15.44 -9.07 -6.94
CA LEU A 137 14.75 -10.36 -7.07
C LEU A 137 14.12 -10.81 -5.75
N TYR A 138 14.74 -10.50 -4.60
CA TYR A 138 14.14 -10.76 -3.30
C TYR A 138 12.81 -10.01 -3.11
N PHE A 139 12.78 -8.70 -3.39
CA PHE A 139 11.54 -7.92 -3.29
C PHE A 139 10.52 -8.29 -4.35
N PHE A 140 10.95 -8.67 -5.56
CA PHE A 140 10.05 -9.22 -6.59
C PHE A 140 9.32 -10.47 -6.11
N LEU A 141 10.07 -11.45 -5.57
CA LEU A 141 9.49 -12.70 -5.09
C LEU A 141 8.61 -12.48 -3.85
N LEU A 142 9.01 -11.57 -2.96
CA LEU A 142 8.24 -11.24 -1.77
C LEU A 142 6.94 -10.51 -2.12
N ALA A 143 6.97 -9.55 -3.04
CA ALA A 143 5.77 -8.89 -3.57
C ALA A 143 4.83 -9.90 -4.24
N SER A 144 5.39 -10.82 -5.04
CA SER A 144 4.64 -11.92 -5.67
C SER A 144 3.95 -12.83 -4.64
N LEU A 145 4.62 -13.14 -3.53
CA LEU A 145 4.03 -13.87 -2.40
C LEU A 145 2.88 -13.10 -1.75
N LEU A 146 3.09 -11.82 -1.40
CA LEU A 146 2.08 -11.02 -0.71
C LEU A 146 0.79 -10.89 -1.54
N GLU A 147 0.92 -10.60 -2.83
CA GLU A 147 -0.25 -10.49 -3.71
C GLU A 147 -0.97 -11.82 -3.91
N SER A 148 -0.22 -12.91 -4.05
CA SER A 148 -0.80 -14.24 -4.24
C SER A 148 -1.49 -14.73 -2.95
N ALA A 149 -0.89 -14.45 -1.79
CA ALA A 149 -1.49 -14.73 -0.49
C ALA A 149 -2.81 -13.95 -0.30
N ASP A 150 -2.86 -12.67 -0.68
CA ASP A 150 -4.09 -11.86 -0.57
C ASP A 150 -5.28 -12.43 -1.37
N LYS A 151 -5.01 -13.04 -2.53
CA LYS A 151 -6.03 -13.67 -3.37
C LYS A 151 -6.70 -14.87 -2.67
N VAL A 152 -5.98 -15.55 -1.79
CA VAL A 152 -6.46 -16.71 -1.00
C VAL A 152 -6.70 -16.39 0.47
N ALA A 153 -6.63 -15.12 0.88
CA ALA A 153 -6.91 -14.72 2.25
C ALA A 153 -8.41 -14.73 2.55
N ASN A 154 -8.81 -15.30 3.68
CA ASN A 154 -10.18 -15.43 4.16
C ASN A 154 -10.67 -14.18 4.93
N THR A 155 -10.58 -13.03 4.28
CA THR A 155 -10.93 -11.72 4.82
C THR A 155 -12.07 -11.05 4.02
N ALA A 156 -12.69 -10.02 4.61
CA ALA A 156 -13.64 -9.12 3.95
C ALA A 156 -12.95 -7.84 3.43
N SER A 157 -11.85 -8.01 2.69
CA SER A 157 -10.96 -6.96 2.12
C SER A 157 -9.80 -6.51 2.99
N VAL A 158 -9.88 -6.64 4.32
CA VAL A 158 -8.78 -6.30 5.23
C VAL A 158 -8.54 -7.37 6.28
N TYR A 159 -7.33 -7.44 6.81
CA TYR A 159 -6.86 -8.38 7.81
C TYR A 159 -7.21 -7.97 9.26
N GLY A 160 -7.92 -6.85 9.44
CA GLY A 160 -8.46 -6.48 10.76
C GLY A 160 -9.49 -7.47 11.31
N ALA A 161 -9.99 -8.39 10.49
CA ALA A 161 -10.81 -9.54 10.89
C ALA A 161 -10.70 -10.66 9.84
N TYR A 162 -11.12 -11.87 10.22
CA TYR A 162 -11.24 -13.03 9.32
C TYR A 162 -12.65 -13.63 9.40
N LEU A 163 -13.07 -14.30 8.34
CA LEU A 163 -14.40 -14.94 8.28
C LEU A 163 -14.40 -16.25 9.10
N LYS A 164 -15.54 -16.55 9.74
CA LYS A 164 -15.71 -17.78 10.55
C LYS A 164 -15.64 -19.08 9.74
N LYS A 165 -15.82 -18.99 8.43
CA LYS A 165 -15.73 -20.11 7.48
C LYS A 165 -14.85 -19.67 6.32
N LEU A 166 -14.07 -20.58 5.76
CA LEU A 166 -13.26 -20.30 4.58
C LEU A 166 -14.17 -19.99 3.39
N LYS A 167 -14.03 -18.79 2.81
CA LYS A 167 -14.70 -18.43 1.54
C LYS A 167 -14.12 -19.23 0.38
N LYS A 168 -14.87 -19.35 -0.72
CA LYS A 168 -14.46 -20.12 -1.92
C LYS A 168 -13.05 -19.76 -2.43
N SER A 169 -12.67 -18.49 -2.41
CA SER A 169 -11.33 -18.09 -2.88
C SER A 169 -10.20 -18.53 -1.92
N ALA A 170 -10.48 -18.63 -0.62
CA ALA A 170 -9.51 -19.06 0.39
C ALA A 170 -9.32 -20.59 0.46
N GLN A 171 -10.24 -21.35 -0.16
CA GLN A 171 -10.13 -22.80 -0.34
C GLN A 171 -9.30 -23.17 -1.58
N LYS A 172 -9.01 -22.21 -2.47
CA LYS A 172 -8.15 -22.47 -3.62
C LYS A 172 -6.71 -22.62 -3.16
N GLU A 173 -5.97 -23.47 -3.84
CA GLU A 173 -4.53 -23.61 -3.66
C GLU A 173 -3.82 -22.28 -3.96
N LEU A 174 -2.91 -21.88 -3.07
CA LEU A 174 -1.99 -20.77 -3.29
C LEU A 174 -1.05 -21.10 -4.45
N LYS A 175 -1.18 -20.34 -5.53
CA LYS A 175 -0.23 -20.33 -6.65
C LYS A 175 0.41 -18.95 -6.73
N ILE A 176 1.74 -18.92 -6.64
CA ILE A 176 2.53 -17.70 -6.80
C ILE A 176 2.43 -17.24 -8.24
N GLN A 177 2.02 -15.98 -8.40
CA GLN A 177 2.00 -15.27 -9.67
C GLN A 177 3.03 -14.14 -9.61
N PRO A 178 3.76 -13.88 -10.71
CA PRO A 178 4.77 -12.83 -10.75
C PRO A 178 4.12 -11.44 -10.57
N ALA A 179 4.68 -10.63 -9.67
CA ALA A 179 4.31 -9.24 -9.46
C ALA A 179 4.99 -8.35 -10.52
N ASN A 180 4.52 -8.41 -11.76
CA ASN A 180 5.13 -7.70 -12.88
C ASN A 180 5.18 -6.18 -12.66
N PHE A 181 6.35 -5.59 -12.95
CA PHE A 181 6.61 -4.16 -12.87
C PHE A 181 7.01 -3.61 -14.25
N LYS A 182 6.99 -2.28 -14.40
CA LYS A 182 7.40 -1.62 -15.64
C LYS A 182 8.92 -1.44 -15.65
N ILE A 183 9.56 -1.82 -16.76
CA ILE A 183 10.96 -1.52 -17.05
C ILE A 183 11.06 -0.05 -17.47
N THR A 184 12.03 0.66 -16.91
CA THR A 184 12.31 2.08 -17.15
C THR A 184 13.82 2.29 -17.21
N ALA A 185 14.27 3.36 -17.89
CA ALA A 185 15.69 3.68 -17.98
C ALA A 185 16.23 4.23 -16.65
N ASP A 186 15.43 5.05 -15.98
CA ASP A 186 15.82 5.74 -14.75
C ASP A 186 15.64 4.86 -13.51
N GLU A 187 16.49 5.13 -12.50
CA GLU A 187 16.36 4.58 -11.17
C GLU A 187 15.32 5.35 -10.36
N HIS A 188 14.75 4.71 -9.33
CA HIS A 188 13.69 5.25 -8.51
C HIS A 188 13.92 4.94 -7.04
N SER A 189 13.48 5.83 -6.16
CA SER A 189 13.74 5.72 -4.71
C SER A 189 12.50 5.24 -3.97
N VAL A 190 12.68 4.31 -3.03
CA VAL A 190 11.59 3.77 -2.21
C VAL A 190 12.00 3.77 -0.75
N TYR A 191 11.15 4.34 0.11
CA TYR A 191 11.39 4.53 1.54
C TYR A 191 10.32 3.84 2.39
N ASN A 192 10.71 3.46 3.61
CA ASN A 192 9.80 2.97 4.65
C ASN A 192 9.92 3.83 5.92
N GLN A 193 9.45 5.07 5.83
CA GLN A 193 9.62 6.06 6.90
C GLN A 193 8.30 6.76 7.25
N ASP A 194 8.29 7.44 8.40
CA ASP A 194 7.25 8.40 8.71
C ASP A 194 7.29 9.56 7.70
N SER A 195 6.14 9.92 7.14
CA SER A 195 6.04 10.93 6.08
C SER A 195 6.53 12.31 6.53
N ASN A 196 6.28 12.70 7.79
CA ASN A 196 6.72 14.00 8.31
C ASN A 196 8.21 14.02 8.65
N SER A 197 8.84 12.85 8.84
CA SER A 197 10.29 12.75 8.92
C SER A 197 10.92 12.82 7.55
N LEU A 198 10.48 11.97 6.61
CA LEU A 198 11.08 11.87 5.29
C LEU A 198 10.98 13.17 4.48
N ILE A 199 9.86 13.90 4.59
CA ILE A 199 9.62 15.12 3.80
C ILE A 199 10.65 16.23 4.05
N ALA A 200 11.41 16.16 5.14
CA ALA A 200 12.50 17.10 5.44
C ALA A 200 13.78 16.79 4.65
N ASP A 201 13.93 15.56 4.14
CA ASP A 201 15.15 15.05 3.51
C ASP A 201 15.01 14.85 1.99
N ILE A 202 13.84 15.16 1.42
CA ILE A 202 13.55 14.99 -0.01
C ILE A 202 12.96 16.26 -0.63
N GLU A 203 13.22 16.43 -1.92
CA GLU A 203 12.74 17.55 -2.74
C GLU A 203 12.33 17.04 -4.13
N GLY A 204 11.60 17.86 -4.89
CA GLY A 204 11.20 17.52 -6.25
C GLY A 204 10.22 18.49 -6.87
N ASP A 205 9.55 18.06 -7.95
CA ASP A 205 8.63 18.92 -8.69
C ASP A 205 7.19 18.70 -8.24
N ILE A 206 6.75 17.45 -8.19
CA ILE A 206 5.38 17.07 -7.86
C ILE A 206 5.36 16.23 -6.58
N LEU A 207 4.64 16.70 -5.57
CA LEU A 207 4.33 15.92 -4.38
C LEU A 207 2.87 15.48 -4.40
N TYR A 208 2.63 14.18 -4.47
CA TYR A 208 1.32 13.58 -4.35
C TYR A 208 1.10 12.99 -2.96
N LEU A 209 -0.01 13.39 -2.34
CA LEU A 209 -0.42 13.01 -1.00
C LEU A 209 -1.78 12.28 -1.06
N ASP A 210 -1.80 11.05 -0.56
CA ASP A 210 -3.03 10.28 -0.32
C ASP A 210 -3.03 9.69 1.10
N PRO A 211 -3.04 10.55 2.14
CA PRO A 211 -2.97 10.08 3.52
C PRO A 211 -4.27 9.36 3.92
N PRO A 212 -4.24 8.58 5.02
CA PRO A 212 -5.44 8.02 5.61
C PRO A 212 -6.56 9.07 5.81
N TYR A 213 -7.75 8.78 5.27
CA TYR A 213 -8.92 9.64 5.39
C TYR A 213 -9.85 9.28 6.54
N ASN A 214 -9.55 8.22 7.29
CA ASN A 214 -10.36 7.79 8.43
C ASN A 214 -9.48 7.27 9.57
N ALA A 215 -10.08 7.01 10.73
CA ALA A 215 -9.33 6.59 11.92
C ALA A 215 -8.82 5.14 11.91
N ARG A 216 -9.00 4.40 10.81
CA ARG A 216 -8.53 3.01 10.70
C ARG A 216 -7.02 2.98 10.59
N GLN A 217 -6.39 2.25 11.50
CA GLN A 217 -4.94 2.04 11.48
C GLN A 217 -4.59 0.97 10.45
N TYR A 218 -3.75 1.30 9.46
CA TYR A 218 -3.34 0.37 8.41
C TYR A 218 -2.50 -0.77 8.98
N GLY A 219 -1.58 -0.48 9.92
CA GLY A 219 -0.81 -1.50 10.63
C GLY A 219 -1.65 -2.54 11.37
N ALA A 220 -2.87 -2.18 11.79
CA ALA A 220 -3.83 -3.15 12.34
C ALA A 220 -4.64 -3.86 11.25
N ASN A 221 -5.05 -3.16 10.19
CA ASN A 221 -5.90 -3.72 9.14
C ASN A 221 -5.13 -4.56 8.11
N TYR A 222 -3.81 -4.50 8.08
CA TYR A 222 -2.95 -5.28 7.17
C TYR A 222 -1.81 -5.98 7.92
N HIS A 223 -1.99 -6.21 9.22
CA HIS A 223 -0.93 -6.74 10.08
C HIS A 223 -0.37 -8.09 9.62
N VAL A 224 -1.21 -8.97 9.05
CA VAL A 224 -0.79 -10.29 8.56
C VAL A 224 0.15 -10.15 7.35
N LEU A 225 -0.07 -9.17 6.47
CA LEU A 225 0.84 -8.91 5.35
C LEU A 225 2.21 -8.43 5.87
N ASN A 226 2.22 -7.55 6.86
CA ASN A 226 3.47 -7.17 7.55
C ASN A 226 4.15 -8.37 8.19
N THR A 227 3.40 -9.28 8.81
CA THR A 227 3.94 -10.50 9.40
C THR A 227 4.60 -11.41 8.36
N ILE A 228 3.95 -11.63 7.21
CA ILE A 228 4.52 -12.41 6.11
C ILE A 228 5.78 -11.73 5.56
N ALA A 229 5.72 -10.42 5.35
CA ALA A 229 6.83 -9.64 4.80
C ALA A 229 8.07 -9.67 5.70
N LYS A 230 7.91 -9.37 7.00
CA LYS A 230 9.02 -9.25 7.96
C LYS A 230 9.66 -10.58 8.33
N LYS A 231 8.93 -11.70 8.23
CA LYS A 231 9.39 -13.06 8.62
C LYS A 231 10.01 -13.10 10.02
N ASP A 232 9.50 -12.26 10.92
CA ASP A 232 9.87 -12.28 12.32
C ASP A 232 8.87 -13.10 13.13
N THR A 233 9.31 -13.50 14.33
CA THR A 233 8.45 -14.20 15.29
C THR A 233 8.11 -13.25 16.44
N PHE A 234 6.85 -13.27 16.87
CA PHE A 234 6.37 -12.50 18.01
C PHE A 234 5.19 -13.23 18.65
N VAL A 235 4.74 -12.77 19.81
CA VAL A 235 3.53 -13.30 20.46
C VAL A 235 2.30 -12.52 19.95
N PRO A 236 1.40 -13.13 19.15
CA PRO A 236 0.25 -12.42 18.61
C PRO A 236 -0.78 -12.06 19.69
N LYS A 237 -1.31 -10.84 19.64
CA LYS A 237 -2.25 -10.34 20.66
C LYS A 237 -3.69 -10.31 20.17
N GLY A 238 -4.62 -10.69 21.06
CA GLY A 238 -6.06 -10.62 20.82
C GLY A 238 -6.59 -11.64 19.80
N LYS A 239 -7.88 -11.51 19.48
CA LYS A 239 -8.61 -12.45 18.61
C LYS A 239 -8.01 -12.54 17.21
N THR A 240 -7.56 -11.42 16.67
CA THR A 240 -7.00 -11.31 15.32
C THR A 240 -5.49 -11.62 15.27
N GLY A 241 -4.81 -11.71 16.42
CA GLY A 241 -3.38 -12.01 16.46
C GLY A 241 -2.54 -10.84 15.97
N LEU A 242 -2.82 -9.64 16.47
CA LEU A 242 -2.10 -8.43 16.09
C LEU A 242 -0.63 -8.48 16.54
N ARG A 243 0.25 -8.00 15.67
CA ARG A 243 1.61 -7.61 16.03
C ARG A 243 1.62 -6.19 16.59
N THR A 244 2.69 -5.80 17.28
CA THR A 244 2.88 -4.38 17.64
C THR A 244 2.98 -3.54 16.36
N TYR A 245 2.22 -2.46 16.31
CA TYR A 245 2.19 -1.52 15.18
C TYR A 245 2.16 -0.08 15.70
N SER A 246 2.68 0.84 14.89
CA SER A 246 2.65 2.27 15.17
C SER A 246 1.33 2.87 14.72
N LYS A 247 0.76 3.78 15.51
CA LYS A 247 -0.41 4.55 15.10
C LYS A 247 0.03 5.77 14.31
N SER A 248 -0.55 5.98 13.13
CA SER A 248 -0.27 7.17 12.32
C SER A 248 -1.02 8.39 12.86
N ALA A 249 -0.35 9.55 12.86
CA ALA A 249 -0.98 10.83 13.19
C ALA A 249 -2.06 11.21 12.16
N PHE A 250 -1.92 10.78 10.90
CA PHE A 250 -2.93 10.97 9.86
C PHE A 250 -4.20 10.13 10.08
N CYS A 251 -4.15 9.10 10.94
CA CYS A 251 -5.32 8.35 11.38
C CYS A 251 -5.95 8.91 12.66
N SER A 252 -5.57 10.11 13.11
CA SER A 252 -6.06 10.74 14.34
C SER A 252 -6.77 12.06 14.04
N LYS A 253 -8.07 12.15 14.33
CA LYS A 253 -8.85 13.38 14.14
C LYS A 253 -8.26 14.58 14.88
N VAL A 254 -7.60 14.35 16.02
CA VAL A 254 -7.00 15.41 16.84
C VAL A 254 -5.65 15.87 16.27
N LYS A 255 -4.88 14.98 15.62
CA LYS A 255 -3.50 15.27 15.19
C LYS A 255 -3.36 15.54 13.69
N VAL A 256 -4.34 15.14 12.89
CA VAL A 256 -4.23 15.12 11.42
C VAL A 256 -3.98 16.50 10.82
N ALA A 257 -4.67 17.55 11.31
CA ALA A 257 -4.52 18.90 10.78
C ALA A 257 -3.13 19.48 11.06
N GLU A 258 -2.64 19.36 12.31
CA GLU A 258 -1.29 19.79 12.69
C GLU A 258 -0.21 19.03 11.92
N SER A 259 -0.36 17.71 11.79
CA SER A 259 0.60 16.87 11.07
C SER A 259 0.63 17.20 9.57
N PHE A 260 -0.53 17.46 8.99
CA PHE A 260 -0.66 17.88 7.60
C PHE A 260 -0.04 19.26 7.36
N GLU A 261 -0.32 20.24 8.21
CA GLU A 261 0.27 21.58 8.10
C GLU A 261 1.80 21.54 8.16
N LYS A 262 2.36 20.83 9.14
CA LYS A 262 3.81 20.66 9.26
C LYS A 262 4.44 20.02 8.02
N LEU A 263 3.73 19.06 7.40
CA LEU A 263 4.16 18.42 6.16
C LEU A 263 4.20 19.43 5.01
N ILE A 264 3.13 20.21 4.83
CA ILE A 264 3.03 21.22 3.76
C ILE A 264 4.06 22.34 3.92
N GLU A 265 4.28 22.79 5.16
CA GLU A 265 5.30 23.79 5.50
C GLU A 265 6.70 23.31 5.10
N THR A 266 7.05 22.08 5.51
CA THR A 266 8.40 21.51 5.33
C THR A 266 8.69 21.14 3.88
N ALA A 267 7.68 20.69 3.12
CA ALA A 267 7.85 20.14 1.78
C ALA A 267 8.58 21.09 0.81
N GLN A 268 9.68 20.61 0.23
CA GLN A 268 10.46 21.31 -0.81
C GLN A 268 10.03 20.83 -2.21
N PHE A 269 8.76 21.09 -2.56
CA PHE A 269 8.18 20.70 -3.85
C PHE A 269 7.45 21.88 -4.51
N LYS A 270 7.54 21.98 -5.84
CA LYS A 270 6.92 23.08 -6.61
C LYS A 270 5.40 23.01 -6.58
N THR A 271 4.84 21.82 -6.77
CA THR A 271 3.40 21.59 -6.74
C THR A 271 3.04 20.44 -5.83
N ILE A 272 2.07 20.65 -4.95
CA ILE A 272 1.54 19.64 -4.03
C ILE A 272 0.09 19.33 -4.40
N PHE A 273 -0.20 18.05 -4.56
CA PHE A 273 -1.52 17.51 -4.80
C PHE A 273 -1.95 16.66 -3.60
N LEU A 274 -3.08 16.98 -3.00
CA LEU A 274 -3.70 16.15 -1.97
C LEU A 274 -5.01 15.58 -2.50
N SER A 275 -5.06 14.26 -2.61
CA SER A 275 -6.30 13.51 -2.86
C SER A 275 -6.95 13.17 -1.53
N TYR A 276 -8.12 13.74 -1.25
CA TYR A 276 -8.84 13.53 0.00
C TYR A 276 -10.34 13.62 -0.23
N ASN A 277 -11.12 12.65 0.26
CA ASN A 277 -12.56 12.67 0.05
C ASN A 277 -13.32 13.43 1.15
N ASN A 278 -14.60 13.70 0.86
CA ASN A 278 -15.52 14.37 1.78
C ASN A 278 -15.89 13.59 3.06
N GLU A 279 -15.49 12.32 3.19
CA GLU A 279 -15.60 11.53 4.43
C GLU A 279 -14.31 11.60 5.28
N GLY A 280 -13.36 12.45 4.87
CA GLY A 280 -12.07 12.67 5.50
C GLY A 280 -12.10 13.18 6.94
N LEU A 281 -11.02 12.96 7.69
CA LEU A 281 -10.85 13.51 9.05
C LEU A 281 -10.65 15.03 9.04
N MET A 282 -10.09 15.56 7.95
CA MET A 282 -9.98 17.00 7.68
C MET A 282 -11.07 17.46 6.71
N PRO A 283 -11.92 18.44 7.08
CA PRO A 283 -12.82 19.10 6.14
C PRO A 283 -12.05 19.82 5.02
N ALA A 284 -12.65 19.91 3.83
CA ALA A 284 -12.06 20.61 2.68
C ALA A 284 -11.68 22.07 3.00
N GLU A 285 -12.48 22.78 3.80
CA GLU A 285 -12.18 24.15 4.25
C GLU A 285 -10.94 24.22 5.14
N THR A 286 -10.70 23.20 5.97
CA THR A 286 -9.48 23.10 6.79
C THR A 286 -8.26 22.84 5.91
N VAL A 287 -8.38 21.98 4.91
CA VAL A 287 -7.29 21.73 3.95
C VAL A 287 -6.96 23.01 3.17
N LYS A 288 -7.99 23.69 2.66
CA LYS A 288 -7.86 24.99 1.97
C LYS A 288 -7.18 26.02 2.84
N SER A 289 -7.63 26.19 4.08
CA SER A 289 -7.08 27.21 4.99
C SER A 289 -5.61 26.96 5.33
N ILE A 290 -5.19 25.70 5.38
CA ILE A 290 -3.78 25.32 5.55
C ILE A 290 -3.00 25.61 4.28
N MET A 291 -3.38 25.01 3.14
CA MET A 291 -2.60 25.08 1.89
C MET A 291 -2.44 26.51 1.37
N GLN A 292 -3.49 27.34 1.42
CA GLN A 292 -3.44 28.71 0.89
C GLN A 292 -2.47 29.64 1.63
N ARG A 293 -1.98 29.25 2.82
CA ARG A 293 -0.94 30.00 3.54
C ARG A 293 0.45 29.84 2.93
N TYR A 294 0.64 28.81 2.11
CA TYR A 294 1.95 28.41 1.60
C TYR A 294 2.07 28.54 0.08
N GLY A 295 1.11 29.16 -0.60
CA GLY A 295 1.11 29.32 -2.06
C GLY A 295 -0.27 29.50 -2.67
N LYS A 296 -0.35 29.40 -4.00
CA LYS A 296 -1.61 29.50 -4.75
C LYS A 296 -2.40 28.19 -4.60
N TYR A 297 -3.62 28.31 -4.09
CA TYR A 297 -4.52 27.17 -3.86
C TYR A 297 -5.58 27.05 -4.94
N ASP A 298 -5.77 25.84 -5.45
CA ASP A 298 -6.86 25.46 -6.35
C ASP A 298 -7.52 24.15 -5.88
N LEU A 299 -8.74 23.87 -6.38
CA LEU A 299 -9.50 22.68 -6.01
C LEU A 299 -10.22 22.09 -7.23
N VAL A 300 -9.97 20.82 -7.50
CA VAL A 300 -10.73 20.04 -8.48
C VAL A 300 -11.53 18.96 -7.75
N THR A 301 -12.76 18.70 -8.18
CA THR A 301 -13.64 17.71 -7.54
C THR A 301 -14.09 16.65 -8.54
N LYS A 302 -14.33 15.42 -8.05
CA LYS A 302 -14.93 14.35 -8.83
C LYS A 302 -15.84 13.49 -7.98
N GLU A 303 -17.06 13.29 -8.44
CA GLU A 303 -17.96 12.31 -7.83
C GLU A 303 -17.60 10.89 -8.27
N TYR A 304 -17.60 9.95 -7.34
CA TYR A 304 -17.38 8.54 -7.66
C TYR A 304 -18.19 7.62 -6.72
N GLN A 305 -18.43 6.39 -7.19
CA GLN A 305 -19.21 5.41 -6.44
C GLN A 305 -18.49 5.00 -5.16
N ARG A 306 -19.21 5.07 -4.04
CA ARG A 306 -18.73 4.66 -2.72
C ARG A 306 -18.35 3.17 -2.71
N PHE A 307 -17.19 2.84 -2.14
CA PHE A 307 -16.81 1.44 -1.91
C PHE A 307 -17.76 0.77 -0.91
N LYS A 308 -18.46 -0.28 -1.33
CA LYS A 308 -19.38 -1.07 -0.50
C LYS A 308 -18.72 -2.40 -0.14
N ALA A 309 -18.45 -2.61 1.15
CA ALA A 309 -17.88 -3.87 1.64
C ALA A 309 -18.95 -4.96 1.91
N ASP A 310 -20.23 -4.59 2.03
CA ASP A 310 -21.34 -5.48 2.41
C ASP A 310 -22.52 -5.43 1.43
N LYS A 311 -23.23 -6.56 1.29
CA LYS A 311 -24.53 -6.66 0.61
C LYS A 311 -25.62 -6.05 1.51
N THR A 312 -25.99 -4.82 1.20
CA THR A 312 -27.27 -4.07 1.35
C THR A 312 -28.35 -4.39 2.40
N GLU A 313 -28.38 -5.49 3.13
CA GLU A 313 -29.56 -5.81 3.98
C GLU A 313 -29.47 -5.39 5.45
N SER A 314 -28.33 -4.85 5.93
CA SER A 314 -28.17 -4.59 7.37
C SER A 314 -27.82 -3.16 7.79
N ARG A 315 -27.67 -2.21 6.86
CA ARG A 315 -27.47 -0.77 7.19
C ARG A 315 -28.09 0.15 6.13
N ASN A 316 -29.01 1.04 6.56
CA ASN A 316 -29.51 2.16 5.75
C ASN A 316 -28.37 3.14 5.45
N HIS A 317 -27.66 2.95 4.34
CA HIS A 317 -26.64 3.88 3.88
C HIS A 317 -27.30 5.08 3.18
N LYS A 318 -27.23 6.27 3.80
CA LYS A 318 -27.88 7.51 3.32
C LYS A 318 -27.26 8.18 2.07
N ALA A 319 -26.07 7.77 1.62
CA ALA A 319 -25.40 8.38 0.45
C ALA A 319 -24.81 7.32 -0.50
N THR A 320 -25.11 7.46 -1.79
CA THR A 320 -24.73 6.55 -2.88
C THR A 320 -23.42 6.94 -3.57
N ALA A 321 -22.95 8.17 -3.36
CA ALA A 321 -21.72 8.72 -3.95
C ALA A 321 -20.82 9.33 -2.87
N THR A 322 -19.52 9.37 -3.17
CA THR A 322 -18.49 10.07 -2.39
C THR A 322 -17.83 11.08 -3.35
N THR A 323 -17.48 12.26 -2.84
CA THR A 323 -16.79 13.27 -3.63
C THR A 323 -15.31 13.22 -3.28
N GLU A 324 -14.47 12.95 -4.28
CA GLU A 324 -13.03 13.13 -4.17
C GLU A 324 -12.69 14.60 -4.38
N TYR A 325 -11.85 15.13 -3.51
CA TYR A 325 -11.23 16.44 -3.66
C TYR A 325 -9.76 16.23 -4.03
N LEU A 326 -9.34 16.88 -5.12
CA LEU A 326 -7.94 17.06 -5.44
C LEU A 326 -7.58 18.51 -5.15
N HIS A 327 -7.01 18.72 -3.98
CA HIS A 327 -6.49 20.01 -3.56
C HIS A 327 -5.13 20.22 -4.23
N VAL A 328 -4.92 21.40 -4.81
CA VAL A 328 -3.70 21.76 -5.53
C VAL A 328 -3.07 22.96 -4.83
N LEU A 329 -1.77 22.89 -4.60
CA LEU A 329 -0.96 24.00 -4.09
C LEU A 329 0.26 24.18 -4.99
N GLU A 330 0.36 25.35 -5.61
CA GLU A 330 1.58 25.82 -6.26
C GLU A 330 2.33 26.70 -5.26
N LYS A 331 3.49 26.24 -4.78
CA LYS A 331 4.29 26.90 -3.72
C LYS A 331 5.12 28.07 -4.23
#